data_AF-A0A1D3L149-F1
#
_entry.id   AF-A0A1D3L149-F1
#
_cell.length_a   1.000
_cell.length_b   1.000
_cell.length_c   1.000
_cell.angle_alpha   90.00
_cell.angle_beta   90.00
_cell.angle_gamma   90.00
#
_symmetry.space_group_name_H-M   'P 1'
#
loop_
_entity.id
_entity.type
_entity.pdbx_description
1 polymer ?
#
loop_
_entity_poly.entity_id
_entity_poly.type
_entity_poly.pdbx_seq_one_letter_code
_entity_poly.pdbx_strand_id
1 'polypeptide(L)'
;MSYLVCEKCGKYYELNEGKESFYFDKCECGGRLHYTESLNGNTSPRIQIQVVAADKKKCPHCGFENPKGALFCLECGNELGILNNSKQEKFTSDNDIQNPPNGTLNMDAKTEEHVFSVMGLLGVITGFGFLIVSMVCAVLLLVGTNIPHVASDLSPNILAGLGILAIVITLISGMLASYIGGSKSYKIGIINGGLVGFILSVFMGAVSGASAFLLGFSVFGFLSILGGILGTLLKKYGH
;
A
#
# COMPACT_ATOMS: atom_id res chain seq x y z
N MET A 1 -3.91 -18.09 -34.66
CA MET A 1 -4.21 -16.72 -35.15
C MET A 1 -5.01 -16.01 -34.08
N SER A 2 -4.45 -14.95 -33.51
CA SER A 2 -5.10 -14.16 -32.47
C SER A 2 -5.57 -12.81 -33.02
N TYR A 3 -6.55 -12.20 -32.36
CA TYR A 3 -7.20 -10.98 -32.84
C TYR A 3 -7.37 -9.95 -31.73
N LEU A 4 -7.31 -8.67 -32.08
CA LEU A 4 -7.77 -7.55 -31.24
C LEU A 4 -9.05 -6.98 -31.81
N VAL A 5 -10.13 -6.95 -31.02
CA VAL A 5 -11.45 -6.47 -31.45
C VAL A 5 -11.84 -5.21 -30.68
N CYS A 6 -12.32 -4.19 -31.37
CA CYS A 6 -12.78 -2.95 -30.74
C CYS A 6 -14.19 -3.11 -30.16
N GLU A 7 -14.34 -2.81 -28.87
CA GLU A 7 -15.65 -2.83 -28.18
C GLU A 7 -16.64 -1.78 -28.71
N LYS A 8 -16.13 -0.70 -29.33
CA LYS A 8 -16.96 0.41 -29.79
C LYS A 8 -17.44 0.26 -31.23
N CYS A 9 -16.57 -0.21 -32.13
CA CYS A 9 -16.90 -0.30 -33.57
C CYS A 9 -16.83 -1.72 -34.15
N GLY A 10 -16.37 -2.71 -33.39
CA GLY A 10 -16.25 -4.09 -33.85
C GLY A 10 -15.13 -4.37 -34.87
N LYS A 11 -14.32 -3.36 -35.22
CA LYS A 11 -13.14 -3.54 -36.10
C LYS A 11 -12.14 -4.48 -35.43
N TYR A 12 -11.59 -5.41 -36.19
CA TYR A 12 -10.62 -6.39 -35.72
C TYR A 12 -9.25 -6.23 -36.40
N TYR A 13 -8.18 -6.60 -35.69
CA TYR A 13 -6.81 -6.61 -36.17
C TYR A 13 -6.20 -7.99 -35.92
N GLU A 14 -5.60 -8.60 -36.93
CA GLU A 14 -4.97 -9.92 -36.83
C GLU A 14 -3.55 -9.79 -36.25
N LEU A 15 -3.21 -10.64 -35.29
CA LEU A 15 -1.88 -10.74 -34.69
C LEU A 15 -1.17 -11.98 -35.26
N ASN A 16 -0.01 -11.76 -35.88
CA ASN A 16 0.88 -12.82 -36.31
C ASN A 16 1.76 -13.26 -35.13
N GLU A 17 1.87 -14.56 -34.90
CA GLU A 17 2.63 -15.13 -33.78
C GLU A 17 4.12 -14.82 -33.91
N GLY A 18 4.68 -14.18 -32.88
CA GLY A 18 6.11 -13.88 -32.77
C GLY A 18 6.50 -12.46 -33.16
N LYS A 19 6.33 -11.51 -32.23
CA LYS A 19 7.38 -10.56 -31.76
C LYS A 19 6.81 -9.59 -30.71
N GLU A 20 7.62 -9.48 -29.67
CA GLU A 20 7.74 -8.52 -28.57
C GLU A 20 7.13 -7.12 -28.78
N SER A 21 6.47 -6.64 -27.71
CA SER A 21 6.05 -5.25 -27.46
C SER A 21 5.08 -4.64 -28.47
N PHE A 22 3.78 -4.85 -28.23
CA PHE A 22 2.77 -4.04 -28.90
C PHE A 22 1.95 -3.27 -27.86
N TYR A 23 2.37 -2.03 -27.65
CA TYR A 23 1.59 -0.99 -27.01
C TYR A 23 0.56 -0.50 -28.04
N PHE A 24 -0.60 -1.16 -28.11
CA PHE A 24 -1.73 -0.68 -28.93
C PHE A 24 -2.65 0.17 -28.07
N ASP A 25 -2.29 1.45 -27.96
CA ASP A 25 -3.14 2.48 -27.38
C ASP A 25 -4.29 2.81 -28.35
N LYS A 26 -5.51 2.42 -27.95
CA LYS A 26 -6.83 2.80 -28.51
C LYS A 26 -7.05 2.53 -30.01
N CYS A 27 -8.26 2.06 -30.33
CA CYS A 27 -8.75 2.04 -31.70
C CYS A 27 -8.87 3.49 -32.24
N GLU A 28 -8.77 3.68 -33.56
CA GLU A 28 -8.96 4.97 -34.25
C GLU A 28 -10.29 5.66 -33.88
N CYS A 29 -11.32 4.88 -33.52
CA CYS A 29 -12.61 5.40 -33.06
C CYS A 29 -12.62 5.83 -31.57
N GLY A 30 -11.48 5.75 -30.89
CA GLY A 30 -11.29 5.97 -29.45
C GLY A 30 -11.71 4.80 -28.56
N GLY A 31 -12.17 3.69 -29.13
CA GLY A 31 -12.59 2.50 -28.39
C GLY A 31 -11.42 1.66 -27.86
N ARG A 32 -11.64 0.90 -26.79
CA ARG A 32 -10.65 -0.07 -26.29
C ARG A 32 -10.68 -1.35 -27.13
N LEU A 33 -9.52 -1.96 -27.27
CA LEU A 33 -9.31 -3.21 -27.99
C LEU A 33 -9.19 -4.34 -26.95
N HIS A 34 -9.89 -5.46 -27.18
CA HIS A 34 -9.77 -6.67 -26.36
C HIS A 34 -9.25 -7.84 -27.21
N TYR A 35 -8.52 -8.76 -26.59
CA TYR A 35 -7.95 -9.94 -27.24
C TYR A 35 -8.99 -11.06 -27.37
N THR A 36 -9.02 -11.73 -28.52
CA THR A 36 -9.79 -12.96 -28.75
C THR A 36 -9.04 -13.94 -29.65
N GLU A 37 -9.27 -15.23 -29.44
CA GLU A 37 -8.66 -16.32 -30.20
C GLU A 37 -9.55 -16.81 -31.36
N SER A 38 -10.79 -16.30 -31.47
CA SER A 38 -11.74 -16.64 -32.54
C SER A 38 -12.66 -15.46 -32.87
N LEU A 39 -12.90 -15.24 -34.16
CA LEU A 39 -13.85 -14.25 -34.69
C LEU A 39 -15.23 -14.83 -34.99
N ASN A 40 -15.45 -16.13 -34.76
CA ASN A 40 -16.71 -16.80 -35.06
C ASN A 40 -17.45 -17.22 -33.78
N GLY A 41 -18.62 -16.62 -33.59
CA GLY A 41 -19.53 -16.93 -32.50
C GLY A 41 -20.82 -16.12 -32.60
N ASN A 42 -21.57 -16.30 -33.69
CA ASN A 42 -22.95 -15.85 -33.81
C ASN A 42 -23.83 -16.59 -32.80
N THR A 43 -23.84 -16.13 -31.57
CA THR A 43 -24.98 -16.32 -30.67
C THR A 43 -25.24 -15.00 -29.97
N SER A 44 -26.15 -14.22 -30.56
CA SER A 44 -26.77 -13.07 -29.92
C SER A 44 -27.32 -13.47 -28.54
N PRO A 45 -27.15 -12.63 -27.51
CA PRO A 45 -27.56 -12.93 -26.16
C PRO A 45 -29.09 -12.82 -26.06
N ARG A 46 -29.75 -13.91 -25.68
CA ARG A 46 -31.01 -13.83 -24.95
C ARG A 46 -30.76 -14.09 -23.47
N ILE A 47 -29.86 -13.31 -22.88
CA ILE A 47 -30.06 -12.95 -21.48
C ILE A 47 -31.19 -11.95 -21.53
N GLN A 48 -32.38 -12.36 -21.07
CA GLN A 48 -33.44 -11.42 -20.74
C GLN A 48 -32.95 -10.61 -19.55
N ILE A 49 -32.13 -9.59 -19.82
CA ILE A 49 -31.90 -8.51 -18.87
C ILE A 49 -33.22 -7.75 -18.88
N GLN A 50 -34.05 -8.06 -17.89
CA GLN A 50 -35.13 -7.19 -17.48
C GLN A 50 -34.50 -5.83 -17.24
N VAL A 51 -34.79 -4.88 -18.14
CA VAL A 51 -34.44 -3.47 -18.01
C VAL A 51 -35.21 -2.97 -16.80
N VAL A 52 -34.67 -3.22 -15.61
CA VAL A 52 -35.09 -2.55 -14.39
C VAL A 52 -34.64 -1.11 -14.57
N ALA A 53 -35.62 -0.23 -14.45
CA ALA A 53 -35.55 1.17 -14.79
C ALA A 53 -34.25 1.85 -14.34
N ALA A 54 -33.78 2.74 -15.21
CA ALA A 54 -32.59 3.54 -15.10
C ALA A 54 -32.56 4.38 -13.82
N ASP A 55 -32.11 3.77 -12.73
CA ASP A 55 -31.71 4.52 -11.57
C ASP A 55 -30.30 5.08 -11.80
N LYS A 56 -30.20 6.41 -11.83
CA LYS A 56 -28.95 7.15 -12.02
C LYS A 56 -28.41 7.61 -10.66
N LYS A 57 -27.08 7.61 -10.49
CA LYS A 57 -26.36 8.16 -9.33
C LYS A 57 -25.49 9.32 -9.79
N LYS A 58 -25.63 10.49 -9.15
CA LYS A 58 -24.76 11.64 -9.42
C LYS A 58 -23.38 11.44 -8.79
N CYS A 59 -22.35 11.79 -9.54
CA CYS A 59 -20.99 11.83 -9.03
C CYS A 59 -20.89 12.94 -7.97
N PRO A 60 -20.37 12.66 -6.76
CA PRO A 60 -20.19 13.69 -5.73
C PRO A 60 -19.09 14.70 -6.09
N HIS A 61 -18.21 14.36 -7.04
CA HIS A 61 -17.07 15.19 -7.41
C HIS A 61 -17.40 16.19 -8.54
N CYS A 62 -18.12 15.78 -9.58
CA CYS A 62 -18.43 16.64 -10.74
C CYS A 62 -19.94 16.82 -11.00
N GLY A 63 -20.81 16.10 -10.30
CA GLY A 63 -22.27 16.17 -10.50
C GLY A 63 -22.81 15.34 -11.68
N PHE A 64 -21.96 14.69 -12.48
CA PHE A 64 -22.36 13.88 -13.63
C PHE A 64 -23.24 12.70 -13.24
N GLU A 65 -24.30 12.45 -14.00
CA GLU A 65 -25.22 11.32 -13.78
C GLU A 65 -24.65 10.04 -14.36
N ASN A 66 -24.26 9.12 -13.48
CA ASN A 66 -23.73 7.81 -13.83
C ASN A 66 -24.81 6.73 -13.61
N PRO A 67 -24.79 5.62 -14.36
CA PRO A 67 -25.69 4.50 -14.12
C PRO A 67 -25.43 3.84 -12.75
N LYS A 68 -26.47 3.38 -12.03
CA LYS A 68 -26.28 2.58 -10.81
C LYS A 68 -25.50 1.30 -11.16
N GLY A 69 -24.35 1.10 -10.52
CA GLY A 69 -23.37 0.06 -10.83
C GLY A 69 -22.04 0.61 -11.36
N ALA A 70 -21.99 1.87 -11.79
CA ALA A 70 -20.73 2.53 -12.13
C ALA A 70 -19.82 2.62 -10.89
N LEU A 71 -18.68 1.95 -10.95
CA LEU A 71 -17.64 1.98 -9.90
C LEU A 71 -16.91 3.32 -9.89
N PHE A 72 -16.79 3.94 -11.06
CA PHE A 72 -16.10 5.20 -11.30
C PHE A 72 -16.99 6.11 -12.15
N CYS A 73 -16.81 7.43 -12.00
CA CYS A 73 -17.49 8.42 -12.81
C CYS A 73 -16.98 8.35 -14.25
N LEU A 74 -17.90 8.23 -15.21
CA LEU A 74 -17.62 8.15 -16.64
C LEU A 74 -17.09 9.48 -17.23
N GLU A 75 -17.30 10.59 -16.52
CA GLU A 75 -16.84 11.90 -16.95
C GLU A 75 -15.51 12.29 -16.31
N CYS A 76 -15.40 12.20 -14.97
CA CYS A 76 -14.23 12.69 -14.24
C CYS A 76 -13.33 11.60 -13.65
N GLY A 77 -13.72 10.33 -13.74
CA GLY A 77 -12.95 9.18 -13.23
C GLY A 77 -13.01 8.95 -11.72
N ASN A 78 -13.70 9.82 -10.95
CA ASN A 78 -13.76 9.69 -9.50
C ASN A 78 -14.58 8.47 -9.06
N GLU A 79 -14.13 7.76 -8.03
CA GLU A 79 -14.83 6.60 -7.47
C GLU A 79 -16.23 6.96 -6.94
N LEU A 80 -17.19 6.08 -7.19
CA LEU A 80 -18.59 6.26 -6.81
C LEU A 80 -19.03 5.39 -5.64
N GLY A 81 -18.17 4.53 -5.08
CA GLY A 81 -18.39 3.73 -3.86
C GLY A 81 -19.54 2.69 -3.99
N ILE A 82 -19.21 1.40 -3.82
CA ILE A 82 -20.20 0.31 -3.88
C ILE A 82 -21.07 0.31 -2.62
N LEU A 83 -22.40 0.35 -2.80
CA LEU A 83 -23.33 -0.08 -1.75
C LEU A 83 -23.59 -1.58 -1.90
N ASN A 84 -22.95 -2.38 -1.05
CA ASN A 84 -23.26 -3.81 -0.90
C ASN A 84 -24.56 -3.95 -0.09
N ASN A 85 -25.70 -3.92 -0.76
CA ASN A 85 -26.94 -4.47 -0.21
C ASN A 85 -27.23 -5.79 -0.93
N SER A 86 -26.90 -6.91 -0.30
CA SER A 86 -27.82 -8.03 -0.07
C SER A 86 -27.14 -9.18 0.69
N LYS A 87 -27.94 -9.78 1.54
CA LYS A 87 -27.70 -10.75 2.60
C LYS A 87 -27.97 -12.17 2.07
N GLN A 88 -27.19 -13.17 2.53
CA GLN A 88 -27.41 -14.64 2.47
C GLN A 88 -27.41 -15.26 1.03
N GLU A 89 -26.94 -16.46 0.76
CA GLU A 89 -27.24 -17.74 1.42
C GLU A 89 -26.10 -18.78 1.31
N LYS A 90 -26.00 -19.58 2.37
CA LYS A 90 -25.15 -20.75 2.53
C LYS A 90 -25.86 -21.93 1.89
N PHE A 91 -25.40 -22.40 0.72
CA PHE A 91 -25.85 -23.67 0.15
C PHE A 91 -24.80 -24.74 0.43
N THR A 92 -25.18 -25.72 1.26
CA THR A 92 -24.40 -26.93 1.54
C THR A 92 -24.90 -28.00 0.58
N SER A 93 -24.00 -28.68 -0.11
CA SER A 93 -24.30 -29.95 -0.76
C SER A 93 -23.07 -30.84 -0.69
N ASP A 94 -23.20 -31.88 0.13
CA ASP A 94 -22.35 -33.06 0.11
C ASP A 94 -22.35 -33.70 -1.29
N ASN A 95 -21.21 -34.22 -1.74
CA ASN A 95 -21.03 -35.63 -2.08
C ASN A 95 -19.65 -35.92 -2.70
N ASP A 96 -18.98 -36.85 -2.03
CA ASP A 96 -18.01 -37.87 -2.46
C ASP A 96 -16.82 -37.58 -3.39
N ILE A 97 -15.68 -38.01 -2.86
CA ILE A 97 -14.34 -38.08 -3.44
C ILE A 97 -14.17 -39.40 -4.21
N GLN A 98 -13.70 -39.32 -5.45
CA GLN A 98 -12.79 -40.32 -6.02
C GLN A 98 -11.47 -39.62 -6.41
N ASN A 99 -10.36 -40.29 -6.11
CA ASN A 99 -9.05 -39.74 -5.71
C ASN A 99 -7.98 -39.83 -6.85
N PRO A 100 -6.66 -39.59 -6.61
CA PRO A 100 -5.77 -38.47 -6.97
C PRO A 100 -4.79 -38.83 -8.15
N PRO A 101 -3.62 -38.17 -8.45
CA PRO A 101 -2.92 -37.04 -7.82
C PRO A 101 -2.43 -35.92 -8.80
N ASN A 102 -1.70 -34.95 -8.26
CA ASN A 102 -0.86 -33.95 -8.96
C ASN A 102 -1.50 -32.56 -9.18
N GLY A 103 -1.99 -31.94 -8.11
CA GLY A 103 -2.26 -30.51 -8.10
C GLY A 103 -0.97 -29.72 -7.88
N THR A 104 -0.41 -29.17 -8.96
CA THR A 104 0.51 -28.02 -8.88
C THR A 104 -0.15 -26.92 -8.06
N LEU A 105 0.59 -26.41 -7.07
CA LEU A 105 0.18 -25.30 -6.21
C LEU A 105 -0.36 -24.15 -7.08
N ASN A 106 -1.67 -23.95 -7.02
CA ASN A 106 -2.29 -22.69 -7.40
C ASN A 106 -1.63 -21.60 -6.54
N MET A 107 -0.79 -20.77 -7.15
CA MET A 107 -0.41 -19.50 -6.54
C MET A 107 -1.61 -18.57 -6.65
N ASP A 108 -2.44 -18.65 -5.61
CA ASP A 108 -3.52 -17.73 -5.35
C ASP A 108 -3.02 -16.28 -5.43
N ALA A 109 -3.86 -15.43 -6.02
CA ALA A 109 -3.81 -13.96 -5.97
C ALA A 109 -3.92 -13.37 -4.54
N LYS A 110 -3.64 -14.18 -3.51
CA LYS A 110 -3.41 -13.79 -2.12
C LYS A 110 -1.93 -13.45 -1.85
N THR A 111 -1.05 -13.71 -2.81
CA THR A 111 0.41 -13.55 -2.67
C THR A 111 0.86 -12.08 -2.78
N GLU A 112 0.13 -11.21 -3.47
CA GLU A 112 0.56 -9.80 -3.64
C GLU A 112 0.34 -8.91 -2.40
N GLU A 113 -0.66 -9.20 -1.56
CA GLU A 113 -0.88 -8.44 -0.31
C GLU A 113 0.21 -8.76 0.74
N HIS A 114 0.69 -10.01 0.78
CA HIS A 114 1.74 -10.46 1.69
C HIS A 114 3.14 -9.96 1.31
N VAL A 115 3.45 -9.75 0.03
CA VAL A 115 4.79 -9.27 -0.38
C VAL A 115 4.96 -7.77 -0.09
N PHE A 116 3.89 -6.98 -0.26
CA PHE A 116 3.90 -5.56 0.05
C PHE A 116 4.04 -5.29 1.57
N SER A 117 3.46 -6.16 2.42
CA SER A 117 3.67 -6.07 3.86
C SER A 117 5.10 -6.45 4.27
N VAL A 118 5.70 -7.45 3.62
CA VAL A 118 7.05 -7.94 3.97
C VAL A 118 8.13 -6.91 3.64
N MET A 119 8.06 -6.26 2.47
CA MET A 119 9.05 -5.23 2.10
C MET A 119 8.95 -3.99 2.99
N GLY A 120 7.73 -3.53 3.32
CA GLY A 120 7.52 -2.41 4.24
C GLY A 120 7.97 -2.74 5.68
N LEU A 121 7.63 -3.93 6.18
CA LEU A 121 7.99 -4.38 7.52
C LEU A 121 9.51 -4.52 7.72
N LEU A 122 10.23 -5.02 6.71
CA LEU A 122 11.69 -5.13 6.76
C LEU A 122 12.34 -3.75 6.96
N GLY A 123 11.83 -2.73 6.27
CA GLY A 123 12.24 -1.34 6.47
C GLY A 123 12.03 -0.89 7.91
N VAL A 124 10.83 -1.06 8.47
CA VAL A 124 10.53 -0.65 9.85
C VAL A 124 11.40 -1.37 10.88
N ILE A 125 11.59 -2.69 10.74
CA ILE A 125 12.49 -3.46 11.62
C ILE A 125 13.91 -2.90 11.55
N THR A 126 14.39 -2.57 10.35
CA THR A 126 15.74 -2.05 10.16
C THR A 126 15.90 -0.65 10.75
N GLY A 127 14.93 0.25 10.53
CA GLY A 127 14.91 1.58 11.12
C GLY A 127 14.84 1.53 12.64
N PHE A 128 13.93 0.72 13.21
CA PHE A 128 13.79 0.58 14.66
C PHE A 128 15.03 -0.07 15.29
N GLY A 129 15.60 -1.10 14.66
CA GLY A 129 16.86 -1.71 15.08
C GLY A 129 18.01 -0.71 15.11
N PHE A 130 18.17 0.10 14.05
CA PHE A 130 19.15 1.18 14.01
C PHE A 130 18.95 2.18 15.15
N LEU A 131 17.70 2.56 15.46
CA LEU A 131 17.38 3.48 16.55
C LEU A 131 17.87 2.94 17.89
N ILE A 132 17.51 1.70 18.23
CA ILE A 132 17.87 1.09 19.50
C ILE A 132 19.39 0.96 19.64
N VAL A 133 20.07 0.44 18.61
CA VAL A 133 21.53 0.27 18.63
C VAL A 133 22.24 1.63 18.74
N SER A 134 21.81 2.62 17.97
CA SER A 134 22.41 3.96 17.99
C SER A 134 22.18 4.66 19.32
N MET A 135 20.99 4.54 19.91
CA MET A 135 20.69 5.13 21.22
C MET A 135 21.51 4.48 22.34
N VAL A 136 21.61 3.15 22.37
CA VAL A 136 22.45 2.44 23.36
C VAL A 136 23.91 2.85 23.22
N CYS A 137 24.42 2.88 21.98
CA CYS A 137 25.79 3.32 21.71
C CYS A 137 26.02 4.77 22.16
N ALA A 138 25.09 5.68 21.87
CA ALA A 138 25.15 7.07 22.29
C ALA A 138 25.22 7.24 23.81
N VAL A 139 24.37 6.53 24.55
CA VAL A 139 24.36 6.56 26.01
C VAL A 139 25.69 6.02 26.55
N LEU A 140 26.20 4.91 26.03
CA LEU A 140 27.49 4.34 26.43
C LEU A 140 28.67 5.28 26.12
N LEU A 141 28.63 6.01 25.00
CA LEU A 141 29.68 6.96 24.64
C LEU A 141 29.66 8.24 25.50
N LEU A 142 28.46 8.71 25.88
CA LEU A 142 28.33 9.95 26.65
C LEU A 142 28.46 9.74 28.16
N VAL A 143 27.96 8.62 28.69
CA VAL A 143 27.90 8.32 30.12
C VAL A 143 28.99 7.32 30.54
N GLY A 144 29.53 6.54 29.59
CA GLY A 144 30.50 5.49 29.88
C GLY A 144 29.87 4.37 30.72
N THR A 145 30.65 3.84 31.66
CA THR A 145 30.19 2.81 32.61
C THR A 145 29.60 3.39 33.90
N ASN A 146 29.67 4.71 34.11
CA ASN A 146 29.23 5.37 35.33
C ASN A 146 27.80 5.92 35.17
N ILE A 147 26.82 5.01 35.07
CA ILE A 147 25.42 5.37 34.88
C ILE A 147 24.90 6.04 36.17
N PRO A 148 24.49 7.34 36.14
CA PRO A 148 23.95 7.99 37.33
C PRO A 148 22.65 7.29 37.74
N HIS A 149 22.56 6.90 39.00
CA HIS A 149 21.37 6.22 39.53
C HIS A 149 20.23 7.19 39.87
N VAL A 150 20.51 8.50 39.94
CA VAL A 150 19.51 9.54 40.20
C VAL A 150 19.54 10.60 39.11
N ALA A 151 18.36 11.08 38.72
CA ALA A 151 18.22 12.07 37.64
C ALA A 151 18.82 13.44 37.98
N SER A 152 18.97 13.76 39.27
CA SER A 152 19.59 15.00 39.75
C SER A 152 21.07 15.10 39.44
N ASP A 153 21.74 13.96 39.21
CA ASP A 153 23.19 13.90 39.03
C ASP A 153 23.59 14.11 37.56
N LEU A 154 22.61 14.23 36.65
CA LEU A 154 22.87 14.42 35.23
C LEU A 154 23.03 15.91 34.91
N SER A 155 24.22 16.27 34.42
CA SER A 155 24.49 17.64 33.97
C SER A 155 23.49 18.07 32.87
N PRO A 156 22.91 19.28 32.94
CA PRO A 156 21.98 19.79 31.94
C PRO A 156 22.53 19.73 30.51
N ASN A 157 23.85 19.90 30.35
CA ASN A 157 24.51 19.83 29.04
C ASN A 157 24.48 18.42 28.45
N ILE A 158 24.64 17.38 29.29
CA ILE A 158 24.58 15.98 28.85
C ILE A 158 23.14 15.63 28.47
N LEU A 159 22.17 16.07 29.27
CA LEU A 159 20.75 15.85 28.99
C LEU A 159 20.32 16.53 27.68
N ALA A 160 20.73 17.78 27.46
CA ALA A 160 20.49 18.49 26.20
C ALA A 160 21.16 17.79 25.01
N GLY A 161 22.40 17.31 25.18
CA GLY A 161 23.13 16.56 24.16
C GLY A 161 22.42 15.27 23.75
N LEU A 162 21.96 14.47 24.73
CA LEU A 162 21.17 13.26 24.48
C LEU A 162 19.86 13.56 23.76
N GLY A 163 19.17 14.64 24.12
CA GLY A 163 17.94 15.07 23.46
C GLY A 163 18.14 15.45 21.99
N ILE A 164 19.17 16.25 21.69
CA ILE A 164 19.51 16.62 20.32
C ILE A 164 19.87 15.39 19.48
N LEU A 165 20.67 14.48 20.05
CA LEU A 165 21.06 13.26 19.36
C LEU A 165 19.86 12.33 19.12
N ALA A 166 18.95 12.21 20.09
CA ALA A 166 17.72 11.45 19.94
C ALA A 166 16.85 11.97 18.77
N ILE A 167 16.77 13.29 18.59
CA ILE A 167 16.04 13.90 17.47
C ILE A 167 16.67 13.48 16.13
N VAL A 168 17.99 13.59 16.00
CA VAL A 168 18.72 13.24 14.78
C VAL A 168 18.60 11.74 14.48
N ILE A 169 18.81 10.87 15.48
CA ILE A 169 18.71 9.41 15.34
C ILE A 169 17.30 9.02 14.92
N THR A 170 16.26 9.62 15.51
CA THR A 170 14.86 9.33 15.16
C THR A 170 14.55 9.72 13.71
N LEU A 171 15.06 10.88 13.25
CA LEU A 171 14.90 11.30 11.86
C LEU A 171 15.60 10.33 10.89
N ILE A 172 16.83 9.93 11.18
CA ILE A 172 17.59 8.98 10.36
C ILE A 172 16.92 7.60 10.36
N SER A 173 16.40 7.16 11.51
CA SER A 173 15.68 5.89 11.64
C SER A 173 14.44 5.83 10.75
N GLY A 174 13.60 6.88 10.77
CA GLY A 174 12.45 7.00 9.87
C GLY A 174 12.84 7.04 8.39
N MET A 175 13.95 7.74 8.08
CA MET A 175 14.52 7.78 6.72
C MET A 175 14.95 6.40 6.24
N LEU A 176 15.68 5.66 7.08
CA LEU A 176 16.16 4.32 6.77
C LEU A 176 15.00 3.34 6.58
N ALA A 177 13.97 3.43 7.44
CA ALA A 177 12.78 2.60 7.34
C ALA A 177 12.05 2.76 6.00
N SER A 178 11.90 4.00 5.53
CA SER A 178 11.28 4.25 4.22
C SER A 178 12.20 3.91 3.05
N TYR A 179 13.50 4.19 3.16
CA TYR A 179 14.45 3.98 2.07
C TYR A 179 14.64 2.49 1.76
N ILE A 180 14.80 1.66 2.80
CA ILE A 180 14.95 0.21 2.69
C ILE A 180 13.63 -0.47 2.35
N GLY A 181 12.49 0.08 2.82
CA GLY A 181 11.16 -0.44 2.51
C GLY A 181 10.81 -0.46 1.01
N GLY A 182 11.66 0.11 0.14
CA GLY A 182 11.67 -0.13 -1.30
C GLY A 182 10.63 0.66 -2.10
N SER A 183 9.64 1.25 -1.45
CA SER A 183 8.58 2.00 -2.11
C SER A 183 8.98 3.42 -2.52
N LYS A 184 8.51 3.85 -3.70
CA LYS A 184 8.64 5.23 -4.20
C LYS A 184 7.42 6.11 -3.90
N SER A 185 6.41 5.59 -3.19
CA SER A 185 5.21 6.34 -2.83
C SER A 185 5.37 7.02 -1.48
N TYR A 186 5.14 8.34 -1.43
CA TYR A 186 5.18 9.10 -0.18
C TYR A 186 4.17 8.60 0.87
N LYS A 187 3.04 8.02 0.44
CA LYS A 187 2.08 7.41 1.38
C LYS A 187 2.74 6.30 2.20
N ILE A 188 3.55 5.48 1.53
CA ILE A 188 4.20 4.31 2.13
C ILE A 188 5.36 4.77 3.01
N GLY A 189 6.09 5.81 2.60
CA GLY A 189 7.12 6.41 3.44
C GLY A 189 6.59 7.04 4.72
N ILE A 190 5.46 7.75 4.65
CA ILE A 190 4.79 8.31 5.83
C ILE A 190 4.35 7.20 6.78
N ILE A 191 3.79 6.10 6.26
CA ILE A 191 3.35 4.96 7.08
C ILE A 191 4.55 4.27 7.73
N ASN A 192 5.61 3.95 6.98
CA ASN A 192 6.80 3.27 7.51
C ASN A 192 7.52 4.14 8.55
N GLY A 193 7.73 5.42 8.25
CA GLY A 193 8.30 6.37 9.20
C GLY A 193 7.42 6.54 10.44
N GLY A 194 6.11 6.73 10.25
CA GLY A 194 5.16 6.83 11.35
C GLY A 194 5.12 5.59 12.25
N LEU A 195 5.25 4.39 11.68
CA LEU A 195 5.26 3.14 12.44
C LEU A 195 6.47 3.05 13.39
N VAL A 196 7.65 3.48 12.95
CA VAL A 196 8.85 3.56 13.81
C VAL A 196 8.60 4.48 15.01
N GLY A 197 8.05 5.68 14.77
CA GLY A 197 7.74 6.65 15.83
C GLY A 197 6.64 6.14 16.78
N PHE A 198 5.63 5.46 16.26
CA PHE A 198 4.57 4.85 17.07
C PHE A 198 5.11 3.74 17.98
N ILE A 199 5.90 2.81 17.43
CA ILE A 199 6.52 1.72 18.20
C ILE A 199 7.37 2.30 19.33
N LEU A 200 8.22 3.29 19.04
CA LEU A 200 9.04 3.95 20.05
C LEU A 200 8.18 4.60 21.16
N SER A 201 7.07 5.23 20.77
CA SER A 201 6.17 5.89 21.72
C SER A 201 5.47 4.90 22.64
N VAL A 202 5.06 3.73 22.13
CA VAL A 202 4.49 2.65 22.94
C VAL A 202 5.52 2.16 23.98
N PHE A 203 6.77 1.95 23.59
CA PHE A 203 7.83 1.58 24.53
C PHE A 203 8.06 2.66 25.59
N MET A 204 8.15 3.93 25.18
CA MET A 204 8.30 5.05 26.10
C MET A 204 7.11 5.14 27.08
N GLY A 205 5.89 4.92 26.59
CA GLY A 205 4.68 4.88 27.39
C GLY A 205 4.63 3.73 28.39
N ALA A 206 5.14 2.56 27.99
CA ALA A 206 5.22 1.39 28.87
C ALA A 206 6.19 1.62 30.05
N VAL A 207 7.27 2.37 29.84
CA VAL A 207 8.27 2.65 30.88
C VAL A 207 7.89 3.87 31.73
N SER A 208 7.36 4.92 31.10
CA SER A 208 7.20 6.25 31.71
C SER A 208 5.75 6.70 31.90
N GLY A 209 4.78 5.89 31.49
CA GLY A 209 3.33 6.15 31.64
C GLY A 209 2.68 6.91 30.47
N ALA A 210 1.38 7.16 30.60
CA ALA A 210 0.54 7.68 29.52
C ALA A 210 0.90 9.10 29.06
N SER A 211 1.36 9.97 29.95
CA SER A 211 1.81 11.32 29.60
C SER A 211 3.03 11.29 28.67
N ALA A 212 3.98 10.40 28.97
CA ALA A 212 5.16 10.18 28.13
C ALA A 212 4.80 9.57 26.77
N PHE A 213 3.80 8.68 26.72
CA PHE A 213 3.27 8.17 25.45
C PHE A 213 2.74 9.29 24.56
N LEU A 214 1.90 10.19 25.09
CA LEU A 214 1.29 11.26 24.30
C LEU A 214 2.34 12.26 23.76
N LEU A 215 3.28 12.66 24.62
CA LEU A 215 4.39 13.53 24.22
C LEU A 215 5.30 12.84 23.20
N GLY A 216 5.65 11.58 23.45
CA GLY A 216 6.46 10.77 22.54
C GLY A 216 5.79 10.59 21.18
N PHE A 217 4.50 10.28 21.16
CA PHE A 217 3.74 10.10 19.93
C PHE A 217 3.72 11.37 19.08
N SER A 218 3.54 12.54 19.71
CA SER A 218 3.59 13.81 19.00
C SER A 218 4.99 14.10 18.44
N VAL A 219 6.03 14.01 19.27
CA VAL A 219 7.39 14.43 18.89
C VAL A 219 8.05 13.39 17.98
N PHE A 220 8.15 12.14 18.43
CA PHE A 220 8.81 11.07 17.67
C PHE A 220 7.99 10.64 16.45
N GLY A 221 6.66 10.68 16.54
CA GLY A 221 5.80 10.45 15.38
C GLY A 221 6.08 11.46 14.27
N PHE A 222 6.11 12.75 14.60
CA PHE A 222 6.39 13.80 13.62
C PHE A 222 7.80 13.68 13.02
N LEU A 223 8.83 13.53 13.86
CA LEU A 223 10.22 13.41 13.40
C LEU A 223 10.43 12.20 12.51
N SER A 224 9.85 11.05 12.87
CA SER A 224 9.99 9.83 12.10
C SER A 224 9.20 9.86 10.78
N ILE A 225 8.05 10.55 10.75
CA ILE A 225 7.32 10.85 9.49
C ILE A 225 8.17 11.72 8.56
N LEU A 226 8.80 12.79 9.08
CA LEU A 226 9.70 13.62 8.28
C LEU A 226 10.88 12.81 7.73
N GLY A 227 11.47 11.96 8.57
CA GLY A 227 12.46 10.98 8.14
C GLY A 227 11.94 10.11 6.99
N GLY A 228 10.76 9.50 7.15
CA GLY A 228 10.14 8.64 6.13
C GLY A 228 9.90 9.35 4.80
N ILE A 229 9.43 10.60 4.82
CA ILE A 229 9.28 11.43 3.62
C ILE A 229 10.63 11.65 2.93
N LEU A 230 11.66 12.02 3.70
CA LEU A 230 13.01 12.25 3.19
C LEU A 230 13.62 10.97 2.60
N GLY A 231 13.40 9.82 3.24
CA GLY A 231 13.85 8.51 2.78
C GLY A 231 13.18 8.11 1.46
N THR A 232 11.87 8.36 1.32
CA THR A 232 11.17 8.18 0.04
C THR A 232 11.72 9.10 -1.04
N LEU A 233 11.98 10.36 -0.71
CA LEU A 233 12.53 11.33 -1.66
C LEU A 233 13.88 10.86 -2.20
N LEU A 234 14.79 10.47 -1.31
CA LEU A 234 16.09 9.91 -1.67
C LEU A 234 15.96 8.65 -2.52
N LYS A 235 14.99 7.79 -2.25
CA LYS A 235 14.76 6.57 -3.06
C LYS A 235 14.16 6.88 -4.43
N LYS A 236 13.34 7.93 -4.53
CA LYS A 236 12.64 8.30 -5.77
C LYS A 236 13.59 9.00 -6.76
N TYR A 237 14.50 9.83 -6.27
CA TYR A 237 15.41 10.65 -7.08
C TYR A 237 16.88 10.25 -6.99
N GLY A 238 17.25 9.33 -6.09
CA GLY A 238 18.57 8.72 -6.08
C GLY A 238 18.72 7.80 -7.30
N HIS A 239 19.64 8.18 -8.19
CA HIS A 239 20.01 7.43 -9.38
C HIS A 239 20.61 6.06 -9.04
#